data_AF-A0A3M6UY34-F1
#
_entry.id   AF-A0A3M6UY34-F1
#
_cell.length_a   1.000
_cell.length_b   1.000
_cell.length_c   1.000
_cell.angle_alpha   90.00
_cell.angle_beta   90.00
_cell.angle_gamma   90.00
#
_symmetry.space_group_name_H-M   'P 1'
#
loop_
_entity.id
_entity.type
_entity.pdbx_description
1 polymer ?
#
loop_
_entity_poly.entity_id
_entity_poly.type
_entity_poly.pdbx_seq_one_letter_code
_entity_poly.pdbx_strand_id
1 'polypeptide(L)'
;MVGYLYNCRHLSMLITKIFLVLLTVESSVTGLGTDKEIKRMYRAFLEDENLSDAAVEECDVKYEKVGCFSDNPKNRALPKLILSDRDKINWQPGEWEKYLKRLACRCAEASSGEGYNVFGLQFYGECWSGSNRPPLGSDSYSESKKCISFQYEKCQNNDPNECVGEAMTNYVYRIMEGGSGDSDQDVPVGGLKPGCEVKFEKVGCFKDKVDIRALPELIFHQRYSISWDLGKWGDYLKQLACKCAKGTEDRGYSHFGLQFYAECWTGLKAAARFDIYGKSKDCKDGRFLKCNDGDKGECVGGGHANYIYRIIPTGLDEMMRLFFLAFLVFRVSFSSVHGQHVTCERSFYKLGCFQDRTWSRSMSKLLINDRGRSSQSQQIDWKNWEAYMHGLACRCAQTASQHGYTMFGLQHYGECWSGPESCDQYSLHGESQLCIGKNFTMCNINDEGECVGKANANFVYLLLE
;
A
#
# COMPACT_ATOMS: atom_id res chain seq x y z
N MET A 1 -2.28 39.51 -11.86
CA MET A 1 -3.39 39.40 -12.83
C MET A 1 -3.82 37.95 -12.88
N VAL A 2 -5.11 37.68 -12.61
CA VAL A 2 -5.86 36.41 -12.74
C VAL A 2 -5.12 35.11 -12.36
N GLY A 3 -5.41 34.60 -11.17
CA GLY A 3 -5.14 33.20 -10.81
C GLY A 3 -6.32 32.30 -11.22
N TYR A 4 -6.04 31.06 -11.62
CA TYR A 4 -7.05 30.04 -11.90
C TYR A 4 -7.18 29.08 -10.70
N LEU A 5 -8.08 29.44 -9.78
CA LEU A 5 -8.65 28.50 -8.82
C LEU A 5 -9.59 27.56 -9.59
N TYR A 6 -9.22 26.28 -9.71
CA TYR A 6 -10.11 25.29 -10.31
C TYR A 6 -11.18 24.88 -9.30
N ASN A 7 -12.40 25.33 -9.57
CA ASN A 7 -13.52 25.34 -8.64
C ASN A 7 -14.20 23.96 -8.58
N CYS A 8 -14.26 23.36 -7.38
CA CYS A 8 -14.76 22.01 -7.12
C CYS A 8 -16.23 21.79 -7.60
N ARG A 9 -17.00 22.88 -7.78
CA ARG A 9 -18.39 22.84 -8.26
C ARG A 9 -18.59 22.47 -9.74
N HIS A 10 -17.55 22.48 -10.57
CA HIS A 10 -17.74 22.42 -12.03
C HIS A 10 -17.96 21.01 -12.61
N LEU A 11 -17.86 19.95 -11.80
CA LEU A 11 -17.92 18.55 -12.24
C LEU A 11 -19.33 17.93 -12.20
N SER A 12 -20.28 18.54 -11.49
CA SER A 12 -21.60 17.98 -11.15
C SER A 12 -22.64 18.00 -12.29
N MET A 13 -22.47 18.86 -13.31
CA MET A 13 -23.56 19.17 -14.26
C MET A 13 -23.67 18.24 -15.49
N LEU A 14 -23.00 17.09 -15.53
CA LEU A 14 -23.14 16.13 -16.62
C LEU A 14 -23.50 14.72 -16.12
N ILE A 15 -24.55 14.16 -16.73
CA ILE A 15 -25.05 12.77 -16.62
C ILE A 15 -26.11 12.54 -15.53
N THR A 16 -27.38 12.64 -15.93
CA THR A 16 -28.52 12.07 -15.20
C THR A 16 -29.41 11.30 -16.18
N LYS A 17 -29.42 9.95 -16.11
CA LYS A 17 -30.50 9.05 -16.61
C LYS A 17 -30.16 7.56 -16.43
N ILE A 18 -31.19 6.75 -16.07
CA ILE A 18 -31.28 5.25 -16.08
C ILE A 18 -30.66 4.56 -14.83
N PHE A 19 -31.24 3.55 -14.14
CA PHE A 19 -32.60 3.03 -13.81
C PHE A 19 -32.38 1.78 -12.86
N LEU A 20 -32.90 1.67 -11.62
CA LEU A 20 -34.08 0.88 -11.16
C LEU A 20 -34.38 -0.48 -11.88
N VAL A 21 -34.74 -1.66 -11.28
CA VAL A 21 -35.08 -2.07 -9.87
C VAL A 21 -35.34 -3.63 -9.64
N LEU A 22 -35.30 -4.12 -8.37
CA LEU A 22 -35.99 -5.28 -7.64
C LEU A 22 -35.77 -6.85 -7.82
N LEU A 23 -35.44 -7.51 -6.67
CA LEU A 23 -36.02 -8.69 -5.91
C LEU A 23 -36.26 -10.16 -6.43
N THR A 24 -35.76 -11.17 -5.68
CA THR A 24 -36.50 -12.23 -4.86
C THR A 24 -35.56 -13.36 -4.27
N VAL A 25 -36.04 -14.39 -3.53
CA VAL A 25 -35.38 -15.06 -2.34
C VAL A 25 -35.12 -16.62 -2.38
N GLU A 26 -34.23 -17.12 -1.48
CA GLU A 26 -34.13 -18.48 -0.79
C GLU A 26 -33.07 -19.55 -1.28
N SER A 27 -32.29 -20.36 -0.51
CA SER A 27 -31.72 -20.35 0.89
C SER A 27 -30.46 -21.29 1.12
N SER A 28 -29.80 -21.24 2.31
CA SER A 28 -28.76 -22.15 2.94
C SER A 28 -27.28 -22.09 2.43
N VAL A 29 -26.15 -22.31 3.18
CA VAL A 29 -25.76 -23.14 4.38
C VAL A 29 -24.66 -22.43 5.28
N THR A 30 -24.28 -23.04 6.42
CA THR A 30 -23.59 -22.57 7.66
C THR A 30 -22.04 -22.57 7.78
N GLY A 31 -21.49 -21.76 8.73
CA GLY A 31 -20.19 -22.00 9.43
C GLY A 31 -19.75 -20.84 10.35
N LEU A 32 -19.39 -21.07 11.64
CA LEU A 32 -19.20 -20.01 12.66
C LEU A 32 -18.03 -20.27 13.66
N GLY A 33 -17.27 -19.21 13.99
CA GLY A 33 -16.29 -19.15 15.09
C GLY A 33 -16.90 -18.67 16.43
N THR A 34 -16.17 -18.75 17.55
CA THR A 34 -16.80 -18.86 18.89
C THR A 34 -16.77 -17.62 19.80
N ASP A 35 -17.79 -17.51 20.67
CA ASP A 35 -18.18 -16.45 21.62
C ASP A 35 -17.13 -15.99 22.68
N LYS A 36 -15.87 -16.42 22.58
CA LYS A 36 -14.82 -16.14 23.58
C LYS A 36 -14.10 -14.80 23.37
N GLU A 37 -13.97 -14.36 22.12
CA GLU A 37 -13.27 -13.11 21.77
C GLU A 37 -14.11 -11.86 22.07
N ILE A 38 -15.41 -11.91 21.77
CA ILE A 38 -16.36 -10.80 21.99
C ILE A 38 -16.42 -10.39 23.47
N LYS A 39 -16.36 -11.35 24.40
CA LYS A 39 -16.32 -11.09 25.85
C LYS A 39 -14.99 -10.52 26.34
N ARG A 40 -13.89 -10.75 25.62
CA ARG A 40 -12.57 -10.14 25.88
C ARG A 40 -12.57 -8.67 25.48
N MET A 41 -13.12 -8.36 24.30
CA MET A 41 -13.21 -6.99 23.76
C MET A 41 -14.11 -6.08 24.62
N TYR A 42 -15.25 -6.56 25.11
CA TYR A 42 -16.15 -5.75 25.93
C TYR A 42 -15.57 -5.38 27.32
N ARG A 43 -14.64 -6.18 27.86
CA ARG A 43 -13.91 -5.82 29.09
C ARG A 43 -12.84 -4.76 28.84
N ALA A 44 -12.14 -4.84 27.72
CA ALA A 44 -11.14 -3.85 27.29
C ALA A 44 -11.72 -2.46 26.96
N PHE A 45 -13.04 -2.28 27.02
CA PHE A 45 -13.73 -1.00 26.85
C PHE A 45 -13.95 -0.24 28.17
N LEU A 46 -13.75 -0.88 29.33
CA LEU A 46 -14.16 -0.34 30.64
C LEU A 46 -13.02 -0.07 31.63
N GLU A 47 -11.78 -0.43 31.31
CA GLU A 47 -10.59 -0.20 32.13
C GLU A 47 -9.48 0.44 31.27
N ASP A 48 -8.65 1.28 31.89
CA ASP A 48 -7.80 2.29 31.26
C ASP A 48 -6.55 1.75 30.51
N GLU A 49 -5.85 2.66 29.81
CA GLU A 49 -4.50 2.59 29.20
C GLU A 49 -3.73 1.25 29.06
N ASN A 50 -3.09 1.09 27.88
CA ASN A 50 -2.04 0.10 27.48
C ASN A 50 -2.42 -1.34 27.08
N LEU A 51 -1.86 -1.73 25.91
CA LEU A 51 -1.63 -3.03 25.21
C LEU A 51 -2.23 -2.97 23.79
N SER A 52 -1.49 -2.95 22.67
CA SER A 52 -0.29 -3.68 22.19
C SER A 52 -0.56 -5.08 21.61
N ASP A 53 0.15 -5.35 20.51
CA ASP A 53 0.51 -6.66 19.94
C ASP A 53 -0.53 -7.51 19.17
N ALA A 54 -0.70 -7.17 17.89
CA ALA A 54 -0.95 -8.13 16.80
C ALA A 54 -0.48 -7.57 15.44
N ALA A 55 -0.03 -8.45 14.54
CA ALA A 55 0.51 -8.17 13.19
C ALA A 55 1.84 -7.38 13.14
N VAL A 56 2.94 -8.10 13.38
CA VAL A 56 4.28 -7.67 12.94
C VAL A 56 4.48 -8.23 11.53
N GLU A 57 4.76 -7.36 10.56
CA GLU A 57 5.06 -7.76 9.17
C GLU A 57 6.21 -8.77 9.14
N GLU A 58 6.00 -9.91 8.47
CA GLU A 58 7.08 -10.83 8.16
C GLU A 58 7.92 -10.27 7.02
N CYS A 59 9.24 -10.45 7.09
CA CYS A 59 10.10 -10.14 5.96
C CYS A 59 9.99 -11.22 4.88
N ASP A 60 9.84 -10.81 3.63
CA ASP A 60 9.84 -11.69 2.45
C ASP A 60 11.22 -12.36 2.27
N VAL A 61 12.29 -11.62 2.52
CA VAL A 61 13.66 -12.15 2.51
C VAL A 61 13.98 -12.77 3.86
N LYS A 62 14.17 -14.09 3.90
CA LYS A 62 14.61 -14.81 5.09
C LYS A 62 16.12 -14.68 5.29
N TYR A 63 16.54 -14.41 6.52
CA TYR A 63 17.95 -14.24 6.91
C TYR A 63 18.23 -14.82 8.31
N GLU A 64 19.47 -15.21 8.55
CA GLU A 64 19.97 -15.68 9.85
C GLU A 64 20.97 -14.68 10.47
N LYS A 65 21.08 -14.70 11.80
CA LYS A 65 22.04 -13.92 12.58
C LYS A 65 23.42 -14.59 12.57
N VAL A 66 24.44 -13.91 12.06
CA VAL A 66 25.83 -14.43 12.01
C VAL A 66 26.62 -14.02 13.25
N GLY A 67 26.58 -12.75 13.65
CA GLY A 67 27.23 -12.28 14.87
C GLY A 67 27.70 -10.83 14.85
N CYS A 68 28.40 -10.42 15.92
CA CYS A 68 28.85 -9.05 16.13
C CYS A 68 30.36 -8.89 15.81
N PHE A 69 30.71 -8.02 14.87
CA PHE A 69 32.08 -7.87 14.38
C PHE A 69 32.53 -6.40 14.34
N SER A 70 33.77 -6.15 14.75
CA SER A 70 34.38 -4.82 14.70
C SER A 70 34.59 -4.39 13.25
N ASP A 71 34.36 -3.11 12.92
CA ASP A 71 34.53 -2.58 11.58
C ASP A 71 35.59 -1.47 11.54
N ASN A 72 36.24 -1.28 10.39
CA ASN A 72 37.28 -0.26 10.21
C ASN A 72 36.91 0.66 9.03
N PRO A 73 36.63 1.96 9.25
CA PRO A 73 36.25 2.87 8.16
C PRO A 73 37.28 3.02 7.03
N LYS A 74 38.54 2.62 7.22
CA LYS A 74 39.59 2.64 6.19
C LYS A 74 39.69 1.36 5.36
N ASN A 75 39.12 0.27 5.87
CA ASN A 75 39.04 -1.04 5.24
C ASN A 75 37.82 -1.72 5.86
N ARG A 76 36.65 -1.58 5.24
CA ARG A 76 35.38 -2.03 5.83
C ARG A 76 35.11 -3.48 5.48
N ALA A 77 34.55 -4.23 6.43
CA ALA A 77 34.13 -5.62 6.22
C ALA A 77 33.02 -5.73 5.17
N LEU A 78 32.13 -4.74 5.17
CA LEU A 78 31.03 -4.57 4.23
C LEU A 78 31.23 -3.19 3.59
N PRO A 79 31.83 -3.10 2.39
CA PRO A 79 32.33 -1.83 1.85
C PRO A 79 31.23 -0.91 1.29
N LYS A 80 30.02 -1.42 1.06
CA LYS A 80 28.93 -0.66 0.42
C LYS A 80 27.87 -0.26 1.44
N LEU A 81 27.68 1.04 1.63
CA LEU A 81 26.50 1.58 2.32
C LEU A 81 25.29 1.44 1.40
N ILE A 82 24.30 0.68 1.82
CA ILE A 82 23.06 0.42 1.07
C ILE A 82 22.01 1.49 1.41
N LEU A 83 21.81 1.75 2.71
CA LEU A 83 20.92 2.80 3.20
C LEU A 83 21.36 3.29 4.59
N SER A 84 20.89 4.48 4.97
CA SER A 84 21.04 5.03 6.32
C SER A 84 19.77 5.75 6.74
N ASP A 85 19.23 5.34 7.89
CA ASP A 85 18.06 5.92 8.57
C ASP A 85 18.45 6.48 9.95
N ARG A 86 19.72 6.85 10.15
CA ARG A 86 20.26 7.38 11.42
C ARG A 86 19.57 8.64 11.91
N ASP A 87 19.05 9.44 10.99
CA ASP A 87 18.26 10.65 11.22
C ASP A 87 16.78 10.36 11.56
N LYS A 88 16.32 9.12 11.36
CA LYS A 88 14.92 8.67 11.51
C LYS A 88 14.71 7.73 12.69
N ILE A 89 15.74 7.49 13.51
CA ILE A 89 15.64 6.58 14.66
C ILE A 89 14.69 7.18 15.71
N ASN A 90 13.59 6.47 15.96
CA ASN A 90 12.71 6.76 17.08
C ASN A 90 13.11 5.90 18.29
N TRP A 91 13.75 6.51 19.28
CA TRP A 91 14.26 5.84 20.49
C TRP A 91 13.19 5.52 21.53
N GLN A 92 11.91 5.81 21.26
CA GLN A 92 10.82 5.49 22.18
C GLN A 92 10.67 3.97 22.37
N PRO A 93 10.43 3.49 23.61
CA PRO A 93 10.15 2.08 23.87
C PRO A 93 9.02 1.53 22.98
N GLY A 94 9.17 0.31 22.49
CA GLY A 94 8.23 -0.34 21.55
C GLY A 94 8.31 0.14 20.09
N GLU A 95 8.73 1.39 19.83
CA GLU A 95 8.98 1.85 18.45
C GLU A 95 10.39 1.49 17.95
N TRP A 96 11.38 1.50 18.84
CA TRP A 96 12.75 1.05 18.57
C TRP A 96 12.81 -0.40 18.05
N GLU A 97 12.04 -1.31 18.64
CA GLU A 97 11.94 -2.72 18.24
C GLU A 97 11.40 -2.87 16.80
N LYS A 98 10.25 -2.23 16.52
CA LYS A 98 9.64 -2.21 15.18
C LYS A 98 10.54 -1.53 14.15
N TYR A 99 11.28 -0.51 14.55
CA TYR A 99 12.28 0.16 13.70
C TYR A 99 13.40 -0.82 13.33
N LEU A 100 13.96 -1.55 14.30
CA LEU A 100 15.07 -2.48 14.08
C LEU A 100 14.69 -3.61 13.12
N LYS A 101 13.51 -4.19 13.30
CA LYS A 101 12.98 -5.23 12.40
C LYS A 101 12.76 -4.74 10.97
N ARG A 102 12.14 -3.56 10.79
CA ARG A 102 11.94 -2.93 9.47
C ARG A 102 13.23 -2.44 8.83
N LEU A 103 14.25 -2.10 9.62
CA LEU A 103 15.59 -1.78 9.13
C LEU A 103 16.29 -3.03 8.59
N ALA A 104 16.31 -4.12 9.37
CA ALA A 104 16.91 -5.38 8.96
C ALA A 104 16.25 -5.96 7.70
N CYS A 105 14.91 -5.92 7.62
CA CYS A 105 14.19 -6.42 6.45
C CYS A 105 14.55 -5.66 5.16
N ARG A 106 14.40 -4.33 5.14
CA ARG A 106 14.81 -3.50 3.98
C ARG A 106 16.29 -3.65 3.65
N CYS A 107 17.13 -3.87 4.65
CA CYS A 107 18.56 -4.12 4.45
C CYS A 107 18.82 -5.47 3.76
N ALA A 108 18.09 -6.52 4.15
CA ALA A 108 18.13 -7.83 3.51
C ALA A 108 17.63 -7.76 2.05
N GLU A 109 16.46 -7.15 1.82
CA GLU A 109 15.87 -6.95 0.49
C GLU A 109 16.80 -6.19 -0.46
N ALA A 110 17.32 -5.05 -0.02
CA ALA A 110 18.19 -4.22 -0.84
C ALA A 110 19.56 -4.88 -1.10
N SER A 111 20.12 -5.61 -0.12
CA SER A 111 21.37 -6.36 -0.32
C SER A 111 21.17 -7.55 -1.27
N SER A 112 20.08 -8.32 -1.09
CA SER A 112 19.71 -9.43 -1.98
C SER A 112 19.45 -8.95 -3.41
N GLY A 113 18.74 -7.84 -3.58
CA GLY A 113 18.47 -7.23 -4.89
C GLY A 113 19.71 -6.73 -5.63
N GLU A 114 20.83 -6.54 -4.94
CA GLU A 114 22.13 -6.23 -5.54
C GLU A 114 23.06 -7.45 -5.70
N GLY A 115 22.55 -8.66 -5.41
CA GLY A 115 23.30 -9.91 -5.52
C GLY A 115 24.22 -10.20 -4.32
N TYR A 116 23.98 -9.53 -3.18
CA TYR A 116 24.71 -9.78 -1.94
C TYR A 116 23.95 -10.72 -0.99
N ASN A 117 24.61 -11.78 -0.51
CA ASN A 117 24.02 -12.71 0.47
C ASN A 117 24.43 -12.44 1.94
N VAL A 118 25.09 -11.30 2.19
CA VAL A 118 25.45 -10.83 3.55
C VAL A 118 25.14 -9.34 3.69
N PHE A 119 24.60 -8.97 4.85
CA PHE A 119 24.43 -7.57 5.24
C PHE A 119 24.82 -7.35 6.71
N GLY A 120 24.99 -6.10 7.11
CA GLY A 120 25.32 -5.74 8.48
C GLY A 120 24.68 -4.43 8.88
N LEU A 121 24.21 -4.37 10.13
CA LEU A 121 23.63 -3.17 10.73
C LEU A 121 24.64 -2.51 11.67
N GLN A 122 24.89 -1.22 11.47
CA GLN A 122 25.89 -0.41 12.18
C GLN A 122 25.33 0.97 12.54
N PHE A 123 25.93 1.66 13.53
CA PHE A 123 25.54 3.01 13.95
C PHE A 123 24.02 3.13 14.23
N TYR A 124 23.40 2.07 14.73
CA TYR A 124 21.97 1.98 15.06
C TYR A 124 20.99 2.15 13.89
N GLY A 125 21.46 2.44 12.66
CA GLY A 125 20.59 2.83 11.55
C GLY A 125 21.23 2.80 10.16
N GLU A 126 22.49 2.36 10.02
CA GLU A 126 23.13 2.14 8.72
C GLU A 126 23.05 0.67 8.33
N CYS A 127 22.76 0.43 7.06
CA CYS A 127 22.79 -0.88 6.41
C CYS A 127 24.01 -0.95 5.49
N TRP A 128 24.92 -1.86 5.78
CA TRP A 128 26.13 -2.11 5.01
C TRP A 128 26.07 -3.50 4.35
N SER A 129 26.59 -3.62 3.13
CA SER A 129 26.77 -4.87 2.40
C SER A 129 27.98 -4.74 1.44
N GLY A 130 28.00 -5.42 0.30
CA GLY A 130 29.12 -5.41 -0.64
C GLY A 130 30.03 -6.64 -0.58
N SER A 131 29.58 -7.73 0.08
CA SER A 131 30.31 -9.01 0.18
C SER A 131 29.35 -10.19 0.15
N ASN A 132 29.83 -11.33 -0.39
CA ASN A 132 29.13 -12.64 -0.35
C ASN A 132 29.74 -13.61 0.67
N ARG A 133 30.53 -13.08 1.61
CA ARG A 133 31.12 -13.82 2.72
C ARG A 133 31.05 -12.97 3.99
N PRO A 134 30.52 -13.50 5.11
CA PRO A 134 30.60 -12.80 6.38
C PRO A 134 32.07 -12.77 6.85
N PRO A 135 32.49 -11.73 7.58
CA PRO A 135 33.87 -11.56 8.04
C PRO A 135 34.19 -12.57 9.17
N LEU A 136 34.60 -13.78 8.79
CA LEU A 136 34.89 -14.87 9.73
C LEU A 136 36.40 -15.11 9.86
N GLY A 137 36.95 -14.83 11.05
CA GLY A 137 38.11 -15.53 11.62
C GLY A 137 39.50 -15.32 11.01
N SER A 138 39.65 -14.80 9.80
CA SER A 138 40.97 -14.54 9.16
C SER A 138 41.11 -13.15 8.54
N ASP A 139 39.99 -12.52 8.14
CA ASP A 139 40.00 -11.24 7.44
C ASP A 139 39.88 -10.08 8.43
N SER A 140 40.98 -9.62 9.03
CA SER A 140 41.16 -8.29 9.68
C SER A 140 40.16 -7.79 10.77
N TYR A 141 39.05 -8.49 11.06
CA TYR A 141 37.96 -8.03 11.92
C TYR A 141 37.76 -9.02 13.07
N SER A 142 37.86 -8.54 14.31
CA SER A 142 37.60 -9.36 15.50
C SER A 142 36.13 -9.28 15.92
N GLU A 143 35.66 -10.32 16.60
CA GLU A 143 34.39 -10.27 17.34
C GLU A 143 34.32 -9.00 18.20
N SER A 144 33.16 -8.35 18.17
CA SER A 144 32.86 -7.17 18.97
C SER A 144 31.84 -7.52 20.05
N LYS A 145 31.86 -6.75 21.14
CA LYS A 145 30.81 -6.78 22.17
C LYS A 145 29.86 -5.59 22.07
N LYS A 146 30.05 -4.74 21.04
CA LYS A 146 29.31 -3.50 20.79
C LYS A 146 28.17 -3.70 19.78
N CYS A 147 27.37 -4.74 19.99
CA CYS A 147 26.09 -4.87 19.32
C CYS A 147 25.01 -5.06 20.37
N ILE A 148 23.90 -4.36 20.17
CA ILE A 148 22.79 -4.32 21.10
C ILE A 148 21.54 -4.95 20.49
N SER A 149 20.71 -5.53 21.37
CA SER A 149 19.34 -5.92 21.06
C SER A 149 18.40 -4.71 21.18
N PHE A 150 17.11 -4.92 20.90
CA PHE A 150 16.06 -3.93 21.17
C PHE A 150 15.98 -3.50 22.65
N GLN A 151 16.50 -4.29 23.60
CA GLN A 151 16.53 -3.96 25.03
C GLN A 151 17.72 -3.10 25.44
N TYR A 152 18.55 -2.68 24.48
CA TYR A 152 19.84 -1.99 24.71
C TYR A 152 20.88 -2.86 25.45
N GLU A 153 20.60 -4.16 25.64
CA GLU A 153 21.52 -5.15 26.19
C GLU A 153 22.40 -5.76 25.07
N LYS A 154 23.48 -6.44 25.46
CA LYS A 154 24.40 -7.10 24.51
C LYS A 154 23.66 -8.19 23.72
N CYS A 155 23.56 -8.01 22.40
CA CYS A 155 22.83 -8.95 21.55
C CYS A 155 23.51 -10.33 21.43
N GLN A 156 22.69 -11.36 21.33
CA GLN A 156 23.08 -12.75 21.12
C GLN A 156 22.37 -13.31 19.87
N ASN A 157 22.97 -14.31 19.21
CA ASN A 157 22.43 -14.85 17.95
C ASN A 157 21.08 -15.58 18.13
N ASN A 158 20.72 -15.95 19.36
CA ASN A 158 19.45 -16.56 19.76
C ASN A 158 18.42 -15.55 20.28
N ASP A 159 18.71 -14.25 20.31
CA ASP A 159 17.70 -13.25 20.67
C ASP A 159 16.53 -13.31 19.67
N PRO A 160 15.27 -13.16 20.12
CA PRO A 160 14.10 -13.25 19.24
C PRO A 160 14.05 -12.08 18.24
N ASN A 161 14.47 -10.89 18.67
CA ASN A 161 14.46 -9.66 17.89
C ASN A 161 15.80 -9.39 17.22
N GLU A 162 15.81 -8.48 16.25
CA GLU A 162 17.00 -8.05 15.52
C GLU A 162 18.05 -7.38 16.42
N CYS A 163 19.28 -7.36 15.92
CA CYS A 163 20.47 -6.84 16.58
C CYS A 163 21.09 -5.74 15.72
N VAL A 164 21.73 -4.76 16.34
CA VAL A 164 22.46 -3.71 15.62
C VAL A 164 23.80 -3.40 16.27
N GLY A 165 24.81 -3.09 15.44
CA GLY A 165 26.09 -2.62 15.92
C GLY A 165 26.08 -1.13 16.28
N GLU A 166 26.90 -0.78 17.28
CA GLU A 166 27.21 0.61 17.62
C GLU A 166 28.13 1.27 16.58
N ALA A 167 28.81 2.35 16.96
CA ALA A 167 29.86 2.97 16.15
C ALA A 167 31.00 1.99 15.83
N MET A 168 31.35 1.88 14.54
CA MET A 168 32.44 1.02 14.04
C MET A 168 32.28 -0.46 14.44
N THR A 169 31.06 -0.97 14.44
CA THR A 169 30.76 -2.39 14.66
C THR A 169 29.54 -2.74 13.80
N ASN A 170 29.59 -3.88 13.12
CA ASN A 170 28.44 -4.44 12.40
C ASN A 170 27.86 -5.60 13.20
N TYR A 171 26.55 -5.65 13.38
CA TYR A 171 25.88 -6.93 13.58
C TYR A 171 25.55 -7.52 12.21
N VAL A 172 26.14 -8.65 11.88
CA VAL A 172 26.14 -9.26 10.54
C VAL A 172 25.08 -10.35 10.45
N TYR A 173 24.44 -10.39 9.30
CA TYR A 173 23.38 -11.32 8.91
C TYR A 173 23.73 -12.00 7.59
N ARG A 174 23.29 -13.24 7.42
CA ARG A 174 23.37 -13.98 6.16
C ARG A 174 21.96 -14.12 5.61
N ILE A 175 21.79 -13.83 4.33
CA ILE A 175 20.54 -14.06 3.61
C ILE A 175 20.47 -15.54 3.23
N MET A 176 19.35 -16.19 3.52
CA MET A 176 19.17 -17.62 3.27
C MET A 176 18.71 -17.84 1.84
N GLU A 177 19.52 -18.54 1.05
CA GLU A 177 19.16 -18.97 -0.30
C GLU A 177 18.10 -20.08 -0.18
N GLY A 178 16.85 -19.79 -0.60
CA GLY A 178 15.72 -20.73 -0.52
C GLY A 178 14.37 -20.19 -0.02
N GLY A 179 14.12 -18.88 -0.08
CA GLY A 179 12.81 -18.28 0.26
C GLY A 179 11.79 -18.28 -0.89
N SER A 180 12.23 -18.36 -2.15
CA SER A 180 11.37 -18.56 -3.31
C SER A 180 11.13 -20.05 -3.52
N GLY A 181 9.88 -20.49 -3.38
CA GLY A 181 9.42 -21.79 -3.82
C GLY A 181 9.31 -21.88 -5.35
N ASP A 182 10.42 -21.69 -6.06
CA ASP A 182 10.65 -22.29 -7.37
C ASP A 182 12.15 -22.50 -7.58
N SER A 183 12.53 -23.65 -8.14
CA SER A 183 13.91 -24.06 -8.31
C SER A 183 14.40 -23.78 -9.73
N ASP A 184 15.29 -22.81 -9.89
CA ASP A 184 16.18 -22.73 -11.07
C ASP A 184 17.62 -22.61 -10.57
N GLN A 185 18.45 -23.61 -10.90
CA GLN A 185 19.87 -23.65 -10.54
C GLN A 185 20.68 -22.69 -11.42
N ASP A 186 21.80 -22.18 -10.88
CA ASP A 186 22.94 -21.57 -11.57
C ASP A 186 22.76 -21.18 -13.06
N VAL A 187 22.29 -19.95 -13.31
CA VAL A 187 22.37 -19.34 -14.64
C VAL A 187 23.34 -18.14 -14.60
N PRO A 188 24.52 -18.23 -15.23
CA PRO A 188 25.44 -17.10 -15.37
C PRO A 188 24.83 -15.92 -16.13
N VAL A 189 25.43 -14.75 -15.98
CA VAL A 189 25.07 -13.51 -16.71
C VAL A 189 25.15 -13.75 -18.23
N GLY A 190 24.03 -14.12 -18.85
CA GLY A 190 23.98 -14.41 -20.29
C GLY A 190 22.88 -15.39 -20.73
N GLY A 191 21.61 -15.10 -20.47
CA GLY A 191 20.50 -15.91 -20.96
C GLY A 191 19.13 -15.22 -20.89
N LEU A 192 18.66 -14.65 -22.01
CA LEU A 192 17.25 -14.24 -22.13
C LEU A 192 16.34 -15.49 -22.10
N LYS A 193 15.41 -15.58 -21.14
CA LYS A 193 14.13 -16.28 -21.41
C LYS A 193 13.31 -15.36 -22.32
N PRO A 194 12.93 -15.77 -23.55
CA PRO A 194 12.31 -14.88 -24.53
C PRO A 194 10.80 -14.77 -24.33
N GLY A 195 10.33 -13.59 -23.91
CA GLY A 195 8.90 -13.24 -23.85
C GLY A 195 8.37 -13.02 -22.44
N CYS A 196 7.42 -12.10 -22.31
CA CYS A 196 6.65 -11.96 -21.08
C CYS A 196 5.51 -12.97 -21.07
N GLU A 197 5.24 -13.57 -19.90
CA GLU A 197 4.07 -14.42 -19.65
C GLU A 197 2.77 -13.64 -19.87
N VAL A 198 2.71 -12.42 -19.32
CA VAL A 198 1.58 -11.51 -19.44
C VAL A 198 1.61 -10.77 -20.78
N LYS A 199 0.49 -10.79 -21.51
CA LYS A 199 0.35 -10.04 -22.76
C LYS A 199 -0.13 -8.62 -22.46
N PHE A 200 0.53 -7.65 -23.07
CA PHE A 200 0.16 -6.24 -22.97
C PHE A 200 0.52 -5.49 -24.26
N GLU A 201 -0.07 -4.32 -24.44
CA GLU A 201 0.19 -3.42 -25.56
C GLU A 201 0.42 -1.97 -25.08
N LYS A 202 1.01 -1.16 -25.95
CA LYS A 202 1.35 0.24 -25.67
C LYS A 202 0.18 1.19 -25.94
N VAL A 203 -0.15 2.05 -24.98
CA VAL A 203 -1.24 3.06 -25.06
C VAL A 203 -0.67 4.49 -25.21
N GLY A 204 0.55 4.71 -24.71
CA GLY A 204 1.36 5.89 -25.02
C GLY A 204 1.76 6.73 -23.81
N CYS A 205 2.34 7.90 -24.08
CA CYS A 205 2.92 8.79 -23.08
C CYS A 205 1.93 9.84 -22.55
N PHE A 206 1.72 9.88 -21.23
CA PHE A 206 0.80 10.79 -20.56
C PHE A 206 1.46 11.50 -19.37
N LYS A 207 0.98 12.69 -19.02
CA LYS A 207 1.51 13.45 -17.88
C LYS A 207 1.00 12.87 -16.56
N ASP A 208 1.75 13.09 -15.50
CA ASP A 208 1.38 12.71 -14.14
C ASP A 208 1.73 13.81 -13.14
N LYS A 209 1.04 13.82 -12.00
CA LYS A 209 1.26 14.78 -10.90
C LYS A 209 1.40 14.04 -9.58
N VAL A 210 2.33 14.46 -8.74
CA VAL A 210 2.60 13.81 -7.45
C VAL A 210 1.41 13.97 -6.49
N ASP A 211 0.79 15.16 -6.45
CA ASP A 211 -0.29 15.50 -5.52
C ASP A 211 -1.57 14.67 -5.75
N ILE A 212 -1.88 14.40 -7.02
CA ILE A 212 -3.01 13.55 -7.44
C ILE A 212 -2.50 12.72 -8.63
N ARG A 213 -2.14 11.47 -8.38
CA ARG A 213 -1.63 10.56 -9.40
C ARG A 213 -2.75 10.17 -10.40
N ALA A 214 -2.40 10.07 -11.68
CA ALA A 214 -3.25 9.49 -12.71
C ALA A 214 -3.47 8.00 -12.45
N LEU A 215 -2.40 7.30 -12.07
CA LEU A 215 -2.39 5.93 -11.59
C LEU A 215 -2.02 5.93 -10.09
N PRO A 216 -2.97 5.69 -9.16
CA PRO A 216 -2.78 5.96 -7.74
C PRO A 216 -1.91 4.94 -6.98
N GLU A 217 -1.74 3.72 -7.51
CA GLU A 217 -1.06 2.65 -6.79
C GLU A 217 0.34 2.39 -7.34
N LEU A 218 1.36 2.43 -6.47
CA LEU A 218 2.73 2.01 -6.79
C LEU A 218 2.87 0.52 -6.44
N ILE A 219 3.14 -0.34 -7.43
CA ILE A 219 3.41 -1.77 -7.19
C ILE A 219 4.84 -1.96 -6.69
N PHE A 220 5.80 -1.29 -7.33
CA PHE A 220 7.21 -1.29 -6.90
C PHE A 220 7.98 -0.12 -7.49
N HIS A 221 9.11 0.23 -6.86
CA HIS A 221 10.12 1.12 -7.43
C HIS A 221 11.51 0.48 -7.40
N GLN A 222 12.32 0.70 -8.45
CA GLN A 222 13.73 0.28 -8.48
C GLN A 222 14.67 1.41 -8.92
N ARG A 223 14.32 2.66 -8.57
CA ARG A 223 15.03 3.89 -8.98
C ARG A 223 16.52 3.92 -8.60
N TYR A 224 16.89 3.28 -7.51
CA TYR A 224 18.27 3.21 -7.03
C TYR A 224 19.09 2.07 -7.68
N SER A 225 18.40 1.15 -8.36
CA SER A 225 18.98 -0.05 -9.00
C SER A 225 19.04 0.06 -10.53
N ILE A 226 18.88 1.27 -11.09
CA ILE A 226 18.90 1.48 -12.54
C ILE A 226 20.34 1.33 -13.06
N SER A 227 20.56 0.32 -13.91
CA SER A 227 21.77 0.25 -14.74
C SER A 227 21.59 1.12 -15.98
N TRP A 228 22.38 2.19 -16.09
CA TRP A 228 22.40 3.10 -17.24
C TRP A 228 23.27 2.58 -18.40
N ASP A 229 23.52 1.28 -18.47
CA ASP A 229 24.17 0.61 -19.60
C ASP A 229 23.25 0.68 -20.84
N LEU A 230 23.53 1.65 -21.72
CA LEU A 230 22.76 1.87 -22.95
C LEU A 230 22.73 0.64 -23.89
N GLY A 231 23.70 -0.27 -23.77
CA GLY A 231 23.71 -1.54 -24.51
C GLY A 231 22.67 -2.55 -24.01
N LYS A 232 22.19 -2.39 -22.77
CA LYS A 232 21.22 -3.28 -22.10
C LYS A 232 19.89 -2.59 -21.74
N TRP A 233 19.80 -1.26 -21.93
CA TRP A 233 18.63 -0.46 -21.60
C TRP A 233 17.31 -0.99 -22.18
N GLY A 234 17.32 -1.43 -23.44
CA GLY A 234 16.13 -2.05 -24.05
C GLY A 234 15.69 -3.36 -23.37
N ASP A 235 16.62 -4.21 -22.93
CA ASP A 235 16.30 -5.46 -22.24
C ASP A 235 15.92 -5.23 -20.77
N TYR A 236 16.43 -4.17 -20.15
CA TYR A 236 15.94 -3.67 -18.86
C TYR A 236 14.47 -3.24 -18.96
N LEU A 237 14.09 -2.47 -19.99
CA LEU A 237 12.70 -2.03 -20.18
C LEU A 237 11.72 -3.20 -20.42
N LYS A 238 12.13 -4.24 -21.15
CA LYS A 238 11.34 -5.49 -21.28
C LYS A 238 11.03 -6.11 -19.93
N GLN A 239 12.05 -6.26 -19.08
CA GLN A 239 11.91 -6.86 -17.75
C GLN A 239 11.06 -5.99 -16.82
N LEU A 240 11.30 -4.67 -16.82
CA LEU A 240 10.52 -3.70 -16.04
C LEU A 240 9.03 -3.72 -16.44
N ALA A 241 8.74 -3.68 -17.75
CA ALA A 241 7.37 -3.74 -18.26
C ALA A 241 6.70 -5.09 -17.93
N CYS A 242 7.41 -6.20 -18.10
CA CYS A 242 6.86 -7.53 -17.79
C CYS A 242 6.55 -7.71 -16.30
N LYS A 243 7.48 -7.32 -15.41
CA LYS A 243 7.26 -7.38 -13.96
C LYS A 243 6.08 -6.49 -13.53
N CYS A 244 5.93 -5.33 -14.17
CA CYS A 244 4.81 -4.42 -13.92
C CYS A 244 3.47 -4.97 -14.45
N ALA A 245 3.49 -5.61 -15.63
CA ALA A 245 2.33 -6.29 -16.20
C ALA A 245 1.84 -7.42 -15.30
N LYS A 246 2.75 -8.28 -14.81
CA LYS A 246 2.41 -9.37 -13.88
C LYS A 246 1.79 -8.85 -12.58
N GLY A 247 2.46 -7.92 -11.90
CA GLY A 247 1.90 -7.32 -10.68
C GLY A 247 0.57 -6.58 -10.86
N THR A 248 0.24 -6.18 -12.09
CA THR A 248 -1.04 -5.56 -12.48
C THR A 248 -2.12 -6.60 -12.78
N GLU A 249 -1.77 -7.69 -13.47
CA GLU A 249 -2.65 -8.84 -13.74
C GLU A 249 -3.01 -9.58 -12.44
N ASP A 250 -2.06 -9.78 -11.53
CA ASP A 250 -2.26 -10.34 -10.18
C ASP A 250 -3.28 -9.55 -9.34
N ARG A 251 -3.49 -8.26 -9.68
CA ARG A 251 -4.49 -7.36 -9.05
C ARG A 251 -5.82 -7.31 -9.80
N GLY A 252 -5.94 -7.98 -10.94
CA GLY A 252 -7.11 -7.91 -11.83
C GLY A 252 -7.27 -6.57 -12.54
N TYR A 253 -6.22 -5.77 -12.65
CA TYR A 253 -6.28 -4.41 -13.21
C TYR A 253 -5.91 -4.39 -14.70
N SER A 254 -6.48 -3.43 -15.43
CA SER A 254 -6.45 -3.44 -16.90
C SER A 254 -5.29 -2.64 -17.52
N HIS A 255 -4.69 -1.71 -16.79
CA HIS A 255 -3.66 -0.81 -17.31
C HIS A 255 -2.59 -0.55 -16.25
N PHE A 256 -1.35 -0.34 -16.71
CA PHE A 256 -0.23 0.07 -15.88
C PHE A 256 0.59 1.17 -16.55
N GLY A 257 1.40 1.87 -15.76
CA GLY A 257 2.26 2.94 -16.21
C GLY A 257 3.66 2.76 -15.66
N LEU A 258 4.65 2.93 -16.53
CA LEU A 258 6.05 3.02 -16.12
C LEU A 258 6.44 4.50 -16.00
N GLN A 259 6.96 4.89 -14.84
CA GLN A 259 7.37 6.26 -14.50
C GLN A 259 8.79 6.29 -13.94
N PHE A 260 9.42 7.48 -13.95
CA PHE A 260 10.72 7.73 -13.33
C PHE A 260 11.76 6.66 -13.69
N TYR A 261 11.74 6.20 -14.93
CA TYR A 261 12.65 5.18 -15.47
C TYR A 261 12.59 3.78 -14.81
N ALA A 262 11.85 3.59 -13.70
CA ALA A 262 11.98 2.43 -12.81
C ALA A 262 10.82 2.22 -11.80
N GLU A 263 9.74 2.99 -11.90
CA GLU A 263 8.55 2.84 -11.05
C GLU A 263 7.43 2.17 -11.85
N CYS A 264 6.69 1.27 -11.19
CA CYS A 264 5.52 0.60 -11.73
C CYS A 264 4.26 1.10 -11.03
N TRP A 265 3.40 1.81 -11.75
CA TRP A 265 2.14 2.36 -11.25
C TRP A 265 0.92 1.69 -11.89
N THR A 266 -0.19 1.60 -11.17
CA THR A 266 -1.46 1.00 -11.63
C THR A 266 -2.67 1.58 -10.88
N GLY A 267 -3.84 0.97 -11.02
CA GLY A 267 -5.01 1.17 -10.16
C GLY A 267 -6.30 0.62 -10.78
N LEU A 268 -7.29 0.32 -9.94
CA LEU A 268 -8.58 -0.28 -10.33
C LEU A 268 -9.27 0.45 -11.51
N LYS A 269 -9.22 1.79 -11.54
CA LYS A 269 -9.79 2.64 -12.60
C LYS A 269 -8.75 3.20 -13.57
N ALA A 270 -7.57 2.57 -13.70
CA ALA A 270 -6.47 3.05 -14.55
C ALA A 270 -6.90 3.36 -15.99
N ALA A 271 -7.71 2.49 -16.60
CA ALA A 271 -8.29 2.65 -17.95
C ALA A 271 -9.02 3.98 -18.19
N ALA A 272 -9.61 4.57 -17.14
CA ALA A 272 -10.42 5.78 -17.22
C ALA A 272 -9.69 7.02 -16.63
N ARG A 273 -8.42 6.86 -16.23
CA ARG A 273 -7.67 7.89 -15.49
C ARG A 273 -6.27 8.16 -15.99
N PHE A 274 -5.67 7.28 -16.80
CA PHE A 274 -4.28 7.42 -17.22
C PHE A 274 -3.95 8.72 -17.98
N ASP A 275 -4.97 9.39 -18.55
CA ASP A 275 -4.85 10.56 -19.41
C ASP A 275 -5.43 11.86 -18.83
N ILE A 276 -5.82 11.91 -17.54
CA ILE A 276 -6.47 13.09 -16.92
C ILE A 276 -5.63 14.39 -16.99
N TYR A 277 -4.32 14.28 -17.21
CA TYR A 277 -3.41 15.43 -17.40
C TYR A 277 -2.96 15.64 -18.86
N GLY A 278 -3.51 14.84 -19.78
CA GLY A 278 -3.21 14.84 -21.21
C GLY A 278 -1.88 14.19 -21.57
N LYS A 279 -1.60 14.14 -22.87
CA LYS A 279 -0.38 13.53 -23.44
C LYS A 279 0.89 14.25 -22.96
N SER A 280 1.94 13.47 -22.70
CA SER A 280 3.30 13.96 -22.42
C SER A 280 4.22 13.71 -23.63
N LYS A 281 5.38 14.38 -23.62
CA LYS A 281 6.50 14.11 -24.54
C LYS A 281 7.71 13.51 -23.81
N ASP A 282 7.64 13.40 -22.48
CA ASP A 282 8.71 12.95 -21.61
C ASP A 282 8.63 11.43 -21.35
N CYS A 283 8.69 10.65 -22.43
CA CYS A 283 8.83 9.19 -22.34
C CYS A 283 9.93 8.72 -23.30
N LYS A 284 10.72 7.74 -22.84
CA LYS A 284 11.88 7.20 -23.53
C LYS A 284 11.63 5.78 -24.04
N ASP A 285 12.19 5.45 -25.20
CA ASP A 285 12.25 4.08 -25.71
C ASP A 285 13.51 3.33 -25.21
N GLY A 286 13.65 2.07 -25.64
CA GLY A 286 14.85 1.25 -25.42
C GLY A 286 16.15 1.75 -26.07
N ARG A 287 16.17 2.92 -26.71
CA ARG A 287 17.37 3.62 -27.22
C ARG A 287 17.59 4.98 -26.53
N PHE A 288 16.82 5.27 -25.48
CA PHE A 288 16.77 6.56 -24.79
C PHE A 288 16.29 7.76 -25.65
N LEU A 289 15.69 7.47 -26.80
CA LEU A 289 15.07 8.46 -27.68
C LEU A 289 13.61 8.69 -27.25
N LYS A 290 12.93 9.68 -27.85
CA LYS A 290 11.49 9.88 -27.64
C LYS A 290 10.74 8.63 -28.11
N CYS A 291 9.97 8.02 -27.20
CA CYS A 291 9.15 6.85 -27.55
C CYS A 291 8.07 7.17 -28.59
N ASN A 292 7.86 6.25 -29.53
CA ASN A 292 6.69 6.20 -30.39
C ASN A 292 5.96 4.86 -30.18
N ASP A 293 4.63 4.90 -30.26
CA ASP A 293 3.79 3.75 -29.92
C ASP A 293 3.94 2.60 -30.94
N GLY A 294 4.41 2.89 -32.16
CA GLY A 294 4.75 1.91 -33.20
C GLY A 294 6.18 1.34 -33.18
N ASP A 295 7.07 1.83 -32.29
CA ASP A 295 8.42 1.23 -32.15
C ASP A 295 8.31 -0.20 -31.57
N LYS A 296 9.18 -1.13 -31.99
CA LYS A 296 9.15 -2.54 -31.51
C LYS A 296 9.56 -2.73 -30.05
N GLY A 297 10.08 -1.70 -29.40
CA GLY A 297 10.54 -1.75 -28.01
C GLY A 297 9.56 -1.11 -27.03
N GLU A 298 9.75 -1.49 -25.78
CA GLU A 298 9.13 -0.95 -24.58
C GLU A 298 9.62 0.48 -24.32
N CYS A 299 8.81 1.21 -23.56
CA CYS A 299 9.00 2.60 -23.22
C CYS A 299 8.69 2.89 -21.75
N VAL A 300 9.27 3.95 -21.22
CA VAL A 300 9.08 4.41 -19.83
C VAL A 300 8.93 5.92 -19.77
N GLY A 301 8.13 6.42 -18.83
CA GLY A 301 8.00 7.84 -18.55
C GLY A 301 9.16 8.40 -17.71
N GLY A 302 9.42 9.70 -17.89
CA GLY A 302 10.33 10.47 -17.04
C GLY A 302 9.70 10.83 -15.70
N GLY A 303 10.16 11.93 -15.08
CA GLY A 303 9.83 12.25 -13.68
C GLY A 303 8.37 12.69 -13.43
N HIS A 304 7.67 13.13 -14.48
CA HIS A 304 6.28 13.62 -14.42
C HIS A 304 5.43 13.04 -15.56
N ALA A 305 5.73 11.83 -15.98
CA ALA A 305 5.03 11.14 -17.05
C ALA A 305 4.92 9.65 -16.77
N ASN A 306 3.79 9.06 -17.14
CA ASN A 306 3.63 7.62 -17.25
C ASN A 306 3.70 7.25 -18.74
N TYR A 307 4.47 6.23 -19.09
CA TYR A 307 4.21 5.50 -20.33
C TYR A 307 3.26 4.35 -20.03
N ILE A 308 2.07 4.41 -20.63
CA ILE A 308 0.92 3.56 -20.28
C ILE A 308 0.85 2.35 -21.19
N TYR A 309 0.50 1.23 -20.58
CA TYR A 309 0.24 -0.05 -21.20
C TYR A 309 -1.14 -0.56 -20.80
N ARG A 310 -1.73 -1.39 -21.67
CA ARG A 310 -2.99 -2.10 -21.46
C ARG A 310 -2.70 -3.59 -21.41
N ILE A 311 -3.15 -4.27 -20.36
CA ILE A 311 -3.14 -5.73 -20.28
C ILE A 311 -4.10 -6.28 -21.34
N ILE A 312 -3.68 -7.31 -22.07
CA ILE A 312 -4.50 -8.05 -23.03
C ILE A 312 -4.92 -9.35 -22.34
N PRO A 313 -6.20 -9.49 -21.91
CA PRO A 313 -6.67 -10.73 -21.29
C PRO A 313 -6.43 -11.92 -22.22
N THR A 314 -5.90 -13.01 -21.66
CA THR A 314 -5.86 -14.28 -22.40
C THR A 314 -7.25 -14.94 -22.37
N GLY A 315 -7.55 -15.83 -23.33
CA GLY A 315 -8.89 -16.43 -23.45
C GLY A 315 -9.36 -17.23 -22.23
N LEU A 316 -8.45 -17.59 -21.31
CA LEU A 316 -8.78 -18.20 -20.02
C LEU A 316 -9.41 -17.20 -19.03
N ASP A 317 -9.09 -15.92 -19.16
CA ASP A 317 -9.63 -14.85 -18.31
C ASP A 317 -11.03 -14.39 -18.77
N GLU A 318 -11.28 -14.40 -20.09
CA GLU A 318 -12.64 -14.38 -20.65
C GLU A 318 -13.46 -15.59 -20.17
N MET A 319 -12.85 -16.79 -20.09
CA MET A 319 -13.51 -17.95 -19.49
C MET A 319 -13.77 -17.77 -17.99
N MET A 320 -12.86 -17.17 -17.20
CA MET A 320 -13.17 -16.82 -15.81
C MET A 320 -14.33 -15.81 -15.73
N ARG A 321 -14.35 -14.77 -16.57
CA ARG A 321 -15.48 -13.83 -16.63
C ARG A 321 -16.79 -14.48 -17.04
N LEU A 322 -16.76 -15.43 -17.98
CA LEU A 322 -17.90 -16.26 -18.36
C LEU A 322 -18.31 -17.23 -17.24
N PHE A 323 -17.37 -17.74 -16.44
CA PHE A 323 -17.64 -18.52 -15.23
C PHE A 323 -18.23 -17.64 -14.11
N PHE A 324 -17.79 -16.39 -13.93
CA PHE A 324 -18.40 -15.43 -13.01
C PHE A 324 -19.78 -14.96 -13.49
N LEU A 325 -19.99 -14.79 -14.80
CA LEU A 325 -21.30 -14.55 -15.40
C LEU A 325 -22.21 -15.78 -15.30
N ALA A 326 -21.68 -17.00 -15.40
CA ALA A 326 -22.42 -18.24 -15.15
C ALA A 326 -22.72 -18.44 -13.65
N PHE A 327 -21.83 -18.01 -12.74
CA PHE A 327 -22.10 -17.94 -11.30
C PHE A 327 -23.15 -16.87 -10.96
N LEU A 328 -23.23 -15.77 -11.72
CA LEU A 328 -24.35 -14.82 -11.62
C LEU A 328 -25.69 -15.45 -12.05
N VAL A 329 -25.67 -16.54 -12.82
CA VAL A 329 -26.84 -17.40 -13.13
C VAL A 329 -27.08 -18.50 -12.08
N PHE A 330 -26.08 -18.83 -11.24
CA PHE A 330 -26.18 -19.79 -10.12
C PHE A 330 -26.16 -19.09 -8.75
N ARG A 331 -27.30 -18.50 -8.37
CA ARG A 331 -27.50 -17.87 -7.06
C ARG A 331 -27.68 -18.92 -5.95
N VAL A 332 -26.97 -18.74 -4.84
CA VAL A 332 -27.25 -19.35 -3.53
C VAL A 332 -27.74 -18.23 -2.62
N SER A 333 -28.76 -18.46 -1.80
CA SER A 333 -29.41 -17.40 -1.00
C SER A 333 -29.31 -17.65 0.50
N PHE A 334 -29.61 -16.64 1.32
CA PHE A 334 -29.58 -16.72 2.78
C PHE A 334 -30.87 -16.14 3.37
N SER A 335 -31.35 -16.71 4.49
CA SER A 335 -32.58 -16.25 5.17
C SER A 335 -32.24 -15.41 6.42
N SER A 336 -33.12 -14.48 6.77
CA SER A 336 -32.84 -13.37 7.70
C SER A 336 -32.47 -13.77 9.13
N VAL A 337 -31.48 -13.07 9.69
CA VAL A 337 -31.26 -12.89 11.13
C VAL A 337 -31.19 -11.38 11.43
N HIS A 338 -31.53 -10.96 12.65
CA HIS A 338 -31.65 -9.56 13.06
C HIS A 338 -30.39 -8.70 12.81
N GLY A 339 -30.59 -7.44 12.41
CA GLY A 339 -29.53 -6.43 12.27
C GLY A 339 -29.26 -5.98 10.84
N GLN A 340 -30.31 -5.62 10.08
CA GLN A 340 -30.16 -5.25 8.67
C GLN A 340 -29.68 -3.80 8.53
N HIS A 341 -28.36 -3.63 8.43
CA HIS A 341 -27.76 -2.36 8.01
C HIS A 341 -28.18 -2.01 6.59
N VAL A 342 -28.46 -0.73 6.34
CA VAL A 342 -28.70 -0.20 4.99
C VAL A 342 -27.47 -0.50 4.12
N THR A 343 -27.65 -0.80 2.84
CA THR A 343 -26.55 -1.04 1.88
C THR A 343 -26.83 -0.31 0.57
N CYS A 344 -25.78 0.02 -0.17
CA CYS A 344 -25.85 0.74 -1.44
C CYS A 344 -24.68 0.34 -2.36
N GLU A 345 -24.80 0.63 -3.65
CA GLU A 345 -23.62 0.66 -4.52
C GLU A 345 -22.74 1.86 -4.12
N ARG A 346 -21.42 1.69 -4.16
CA ARG A 346 -20.45 2.68 -3.69
C ARG A 346 -20.36 3.88 -4.64
N SER A 347 -21.25 4.85 -4.46
CA SER A 347 -21.21 6.19 -5.08
C SER A 347 -20.20 7.13 -4.38
N PHE A 348 -19.11 6.58 -3.86
CA PHE A 348 -18.10 7.34 -3.14
C PHE A 348 -16.71 6.69 -3.23
N TYR A 349 -15.67 7.51 -3.22
CA TYR A 349 -14.27 7.11 -3.26
C TYR A 349 -13.58 7.42 -1.94
N LYS A 350 -12.90 6.43 -1.36
CA LYS A 350 -12.03 6.61 -0.19
C LYS A 350 -10.89 7.56 -0.55
N LEU A 351 -10.79 8.73 0.11
CA LEU A 351 -9.72 9.70 -0.11
C LEU A 351 -8.53 9.51 0.83
N GLY A 352 -8.78 9.20 2.11
CA GLY A 352 -7.71 9.01 3.09
C GLY A 352 -8.09 9.39 4.52
N CYS A 353 -7.14 9.26 5.43
CA CYS A 353 -7.33 9.57 6.85
C CYS A 353 -6.68 10.93 7.21
N PHE A 354 -7.47 11.84 7.77
CA PHE A 354 -7.06 13.21 8.07
C PHE A 354 -7.31 13.54 9.53
N GLN A 355 -6.45 14.37 10.12
CA GLN A 355 -6.63 14.88 11.48
C GLN A 355 -7.82 15.83 11.52
N ASP A 356 -8.50 15.87 12.66
CA ASP A 356 -9.62 16.76 12.90
C ASP A 356 -9.63 17.24 14.36
N ARG A 357 -10.10 18.47 14.58
CA ARG A 357 -10.04 19.13 15.89
C ARG A 357 -11.41 19.66 16.25
N THR A 358 -11.91 19.31 17.44
CA THR A 358 -13.26 19.69 17.89
C THR A 358 -13.50 21.20 17.92
N TRP A 359 -12.45 21.99 18.22
CA TRP A 359 -12.47 23.47 18.21
C TRP A 359 -12.23 24.11 16.83
N SER A 360 -11.90 23.32 15.80
CA SER A 360 -11.59 23.78 14.44
C SER A 360 -11.83 22.61 13.48
N ARG A 361 -13.09 22.28 13.25
CA ARG A 361 -13.46 21.08 12.48
C ARG A 361 -13.10 21.23 11.00
N SER A 362 -12.49 20.20 10.40
CA SER A 362 -12.28 20.09 8.94
C SER A 362 -13.60 19.97 8.16
N MET A 363 -14.69 19.58 8.83
CA MET A 363 -16.04 19.45 8.28
C MET A 363 -17.06 19.94 9.31
N SER A 364 -17.81 20.99 8.98
CA SER A 364 -18.57 21.79 9.97
C SER A 364 -19.97 21.29 10.31
N LYS A 365 -20.47 20.23 9.66
CA LYS A 365 -21.84 19.69 9.82
C LYS A 365 -21.83 18.22 10.19
N LEU A 366 -22.32 17.90 11.38
CA LEU A 366 -22.68 16.54 11.80
C LEU A 366 -24.03 16.18 11.17
N LEU A 367 -24.06 15.16 10.31
CA LEU A 367 -25.27 14.71 9.60
C LEU A 367 -25.91 13.48 10.26
N ILE A 368 -25.09 12.57 10.79
CA ILE A 368 -25.53 11.33 11.46
C ILE A 368 -24.66 11.13 12.71
N ASN A 369 -25.27 10.70 13.81
CA ASN A 369 -24.57 10.35 15.05
C ASN A 369 -25.17 9.07 15.66
N ASP A 370 -24.60 7.93 15.27
CA ASP A 370 -25.00 6.62 15.76
C ASP A 370 -24.36 6.27 17.14
N ARG A 371 -23.55 7.16 17.74
CA ARG A 371 -23.01 6.98 19.10
C ARG A 371 -24.03 7.33 20.20
N GLY A 372 -24.98 8.20 19.89
CA GLY A 372 -26.02 8.63 20.83
C GLY A 372 -27.15 7.60 20.97
N ARG A 373 -27.74 7.49 22.15
CA ARG A 373 -28.97 6.69 22.39
C ARG A 373 -30.25 7.49 22.07
N SER A 374 -30.35 8.00 20.84
CA SER A 374 -31.60 8.58 20.31
C SER A 374 -32.38 7.51 19.52
N SER A 375 -33.69 7.68 19.37
CA SER A 375 -34.54 6.79 18.58
C SER A 375 -34.29 6.86 17.06
N GLN A 376 -33.45 7.80 16.59
CA GLN A 376 -33.03 7.95 15.20
C GLN A 376 -31.64 7.36 14.92
N SER A 377 -30.88 7.00 15.97
CA SER A 377 -29.58 6.35 15.86
C SER A 377 -29.74 4.85 15.62
N GLN A 378 -29.00 4.29 14.66
CA GLN A 378 -28.98 2.84 14.43
C GLN A 378 -28.10 2.08 15.45
N GLN A 379 -27.38 2.79 16.33
CA GLN A 379 -26.29 2.31 17.17
C GLN A 379 -25.10 1.73 16.37
N ILE A 380 -23.91 1.76 16.97
CA ILE A 380 -22.74 1.06 16.41
C ILE A 380 -22.92 -0.45 16.63
N ASP A 381 -23.06 -1.20 15.53
CA ASP A 381 -23.09 -2.66 15.58
C ASP A 381 -21.67 -3.23 15.46
N TRP A 382 -21.04 -3.42 16.62
CA TRP A 382 -19.72 -4.01 16.75
C TRP A 382 -19.65 -5.50 16.33
N LYS A 383 -20.79 -6.19 16.20
CA LYS A 383 -20.82 -7.61 15.78
C LYS A 383 -20.84 -7.74 14.27
N ASN A 384 -21.59 -6.88 13.58
CA ASN A 384 -21.66 -6.82 12.12
C ASN A 384 -20.91 -5.59 11.58
N TRP A 385 -19.70 -5.35 12.08
CA TRP A 385 -18.92 -4.13 11.85
C TRP A 385 -18.82 -3.71 10.38
N GLU A 386 -18.51 -4.65 9.49
CA GLU A 386 -18.34 -4.38 8.06
C GLU A 386 -19.65 -3.93 7.40
N ALA A 387 -20.76 -4.61 7.69
CA ALA A 387 -22.09 -4.23 7.22
C ALA A 387 -22.55 -2.89 7.81
N TYR A 388 -22.23 -2.62 9.08
CA TYR A 388 -22.51 -1.35 9.74
C TYR A 388 -21.70 -0.19 9.14
N MET A 389 -20.40 -0.38 8.91
CA MET A 389 -19.52 0.63 8.28
C MET A 389 -19.95 0.96 6.86
N HIS A 390 -20.25 -0.07 6.06
CA HIS A 390 -20.82 0.10 4.74
C HIS A 390 -22.14 0.89 4.79
N GLY A 391 -23.06 0.51 5.70
CA GLY A 391 -24.34 1.20 5.84
C GLY A 391 -24.24 2.62 6.37
N LEU A 392 -23.32 2.89 7.29
CA LEU A 392 -23.03 4.24 7.76
C LEU A 392 -22.51 5.11 6.61
N ALA A 393 -21.57 4.59 5.81
CA ALA A 393 -21.05 5.29 4.63
C ALA A 393 -22.17 5.55 3.61
N CYS A 394 -23.03 4.57 3.33
CA CYS A 394 -24.18 4.73 2.43
C CYS A 394 -25.17 5.80 2.90
N ARG A 395 -25.58 5.78 4.18
CA ARG A 395 -26.45 6.83 4.75
C ARG A 395 -25.76 8.19 4.70
N CYS A 396 -24.49 8.25 5.08
CA CYS A 396 -23.70 9.46 5.12
C CYS A 396 -23.55 10.08 3.72
N ALA A 397 -23.26 9.27 2.71
CA ALA A 397 -23.20 9.67 1.31
C ALA A 397 -24.55 10.24 0.85
N GLN A 398 -25.64 9.51 1.08
CA GLN A 398 -26.99 9.94 0.71
C GLN A 398 -27.36 11.29 1.35
N THR A 399 -27.12 11.47 2.65
CA THR A 399 -27.44 12.72 3.35
C THR A 399 -26.53 13.87 2.91
N ALA A 400 -25.24 13.62 2.65
CA ALA A 400 -24.32 14.62 2.13
C ALA A 400 -24.73 15.09 0.70
N SER A 401 -25.07 14.16 -0.19
CA SER A 401 -25.60 14.48 -1.53
C SER A 401 -26.92 15.25 -1.47
N GLN A 402 -27.84 14.89 -0.56
CA GLN A 402 -29.10 15.61 -0.36
C GLN A 402 -28.90 17.07 0.09
N HIS A 403 -27.81 17.36 0.81
CA HIS A 403 -27.41 18.71 1.18
C HIS A 403 -26.55 19.44 0.13
N GLY A 404 -26.23 18.78 -1.00
CA GLY A 404 -25.38 19.36 -2.04
C GLY A 404 -23.92 19.50 -1.64
N TYR A 405 -23.43 18.67 -0.72
CA TYR A 405 -22.01 18.60 -0.36
C TYR A 405 -21.28 17.60 -1.27
N THR A 406 -19.97 17.79 -1.44
CA THR A 406 -19.14 16.99 -2.37
C THR A 406 -18.29 15.93 -1.67
N MET A 407 -18.09 16.04 -0.35
CA MET A 407 -17.33 15.08 0.45
C MET A 407 -18.02 14.81 1.79
N PHE A 408 -17.72 13.65 2.38
CA PHE A 408 -18.08 13.35 3.76
C PHE A 408 -16.92 12.69 4.50
N GLY A 409 -16.93 12.79 5.82
CA GLY A 409 -15.96 12.19 6.73
C GLY A 409 -16.67 11.26 7.70
N LEU A 410 -16.17 10.04 7.85
CA LEU A 410 -16.59 9.16 8.94
C LEU A 410 -15.60 9.29 10.10
N GLN A 411 -16.11 9.53 11.30
CA GLN A 411 -15.33 9.75 12.52
C GLN A 411 -15.96 9.06 13.73
N HIS A 412 -15.18 8.87 14.80
CA HIS A 412 -15.64 8.43 16.11
C HIS A 412 -16.44 7.11 16.06
N TYR A 413 -16.13 6.25 15.07
CA TYR A 413 -16.78 4.97 14.77
C TYR A 413 -18.27 5.02 14.38
N GLY A 414 -18.89 6.20 14.30
CA GLY A 414 -20.35 6.31 14.14
C GLY A 414 -20.88 7.72 13.86
N GLU A 415 -20.00 8.68 13.55
CA GLU A 415 -20.38 10.04 13.17
C GLU A 415 -20.12 10.26 11.68
N CYS A 416 -21.10 10.85 11.01
CA CYS A 416 -21.00 11.35 9.64
C CYS A 416 -20.85 12.87 9.68
N TRP A 417 -19.69 13.38 9.25
CA TRP A 417 -19.42 14.80 9.12
C TRP A 417 -19.34 15.21 7.63
N SER A 418 -19.73 16.44 7.32
CA SER A 418 -19.63 17.04 5.99
C SER A 418 -19.72 18.57 6.10
N GLY A 419 -19.93 19.28 5.00
CA GLY A 419 -20.17 20.72 4.98
C GLY A 419 -19.96 21.35 3.60
N PRO A 420 -20.38 22.61 3.40
CA PRO A 420 -20.30 23.31 2.12
C PRO A 420 -18.86 23.57 1.65
N GLU A 421 -17.90 23.62 2.57
CA GLU A 421 -16.47 23.85 2.32
C GLU A 421 -15.64 22.55 2.45
N SER A 422 -16.30 21.39 2.50
CA SER A 422 -15.65 20.08 2.72
C SER A 422 -14.57 19.75 1.68
N CYS A 423 -14.74 20.17 0.41
CA CYS A 423 -13.72 20.00 -0.63
C CYS A 423 -12.42 20.78 -0.36
N ASP A 424 -12.52 21.94 0.29
CA ASP A 424 -11.39 22.84 0.53
C ASP A 424 -10.72 22.63 1.90
N GLN A 425 -11.43 22.02 2.86
CA GLN A 425 -11.01 21.94 4.28
C GLN A 425 -10.79 20.52 4.82
N TYR A 426 -11.10 19.45 4.08
CA TYR A 426 -11.02 18.07 4.62
C TYR A 426 -9.63 17.71 5.19
N SER A 427 -8.55 18.27 4.63
CA SER A 427 -7.16 18.04 5.00
C SER A 427 -6.54 19.15 5.89
N LEU A 428 -7.36 20.06 6.44
CA LEU A 428 -6.93 21.26 7.17
C LEU A 428 -5.85 21.03 8.24
N HIS A 429 -5.88 19.89 8.94
CA HIS A 429 -4.92 19.55 10.01
C HIS A 429 -3.88 18.49 9.61
N GLY A 430 -3.80 18.16 8.31
CA GLY A 430 -2.89 17.15 7.77
C GLY A 430 -3.38 15.70 7.92
N GLU A 431 -2.54 14.76 7.51
CA GLU A 431 -2.84 13.32 7.54
C GLU A 431 -2.83 12.73 8.96
N SER A 432 -3.58 11.65 9.13
CA SER A 432 -3.70 10.89 10.38
C SER A 432 -3.54 9.40 10.13
N GLN A 433 -3.04 8.67 11.12
CA GLN A 433 -3.03 7.20 11.13
C GLN A 433 -4.14 6.63 12.04
N LEU A 434 -5.02 7.50 12.56
CA LEU A 434 -6.10 7.16 13.47
C LEU A 434 -7.40 6.79 12.74
N CYS A 435 -7.32 6.09 11.61
CA CYS A 435 -8.50 5.53 10.96
C CYS A 435 -8.40 4.01 10.86
N ILE A 436 -9.53 3.34 11.03
CA ILE A 436 -9.66 1.88 10.97
C ILE A 436 -10.60 1.46 9.86
N GLY A 437 -10.44 0.24 9.36
CA GLY A 437 -11.29 -0.36 8.33
C GLY A 437 -11.82 -1.72 8.78
N LYS A 438 -11.64 -2.73 7.92
CA LYS A 438 -12.01 -4.13 8.18
C LYS A 438 -11.39 -4.65 9.49
N ASN A 439 -12.08 -5.55 10.19
CA ASN A 439 -11.57 -6.18 11.43
C ASN A 439 -11.03 -5.21 12.52
N PHE A 440 -11.45 -3.94 12.52
CA PHE A 440 -10.92 -2.87 13.37
C PHE A 440 -9.41 -2.57 13.21
N THR A 441 -8.76 -3.11 12.18
CA THR A 441 -7.35 -2.84 11.88
C THR A 441 -7.18 -1.46 11.25
N MET A 442 -5.94 -0.98 11.16
CA MET A 442 -5.60 0.26 10.47
C MET A 442 -6.20 0.27 9.06
N CYS A 443 -6.84 1.37 8.67
CA CYS A 443 -7.53 1.47 7.39
C CYS A 443 -6.58 1.23 6.21
N ASN A 444 -6.83 0.17 5.44
CA ASN A 444 -6.33 0.06 4.09
C ASN A 444 -7.31 0.72 3.12
N ILE A 445 -6.84 1.74 2.40
CA ILE A 445 -7.62 2.43 1.36
C ILE A 445 -7.98 1.51 0.20
N ASN A 446 -7.24 0.41 -0.01
CA ASN A 446 -7.46 -0.56 -1.08
C ASN A 446 -8.40 -1.72 -0.71
N ASP A 447 -8.72 -1.91 0.59
CA ASP A 447 -9.71 -2.92 1.00
C ASP A 447 -11.09 -2.61 0.41
N GLU A 448 -11.93 -3.63 0.20
CA GLU A 448 -13.32 -3.39 -0.18
C GLU A 448 -14.12 -2.67 0.94
N GLY A 449 -13.79 -2.98 2.19
CA GLY A 449 -14.47 -2.44 3.37
C GLY A 449 -14.23 -0.95 3.58
N GLU A 450 -15.26 -0.29 4.12
CA GLU A 450 -15.26 1.11 4.48
C GLU A 450 -14.39 1.37 5.71
N CYS A 451 -13.84 2.59 5.76
CA CYS A 451 -13.00 3.08 6.84
C CYS A 451 -13.64 4.24 7.60
N VAL A 452 -13.23 4.40 8.86
CA VAL A 452 -13.73 5.42 9.80
C VAL A 452 -12.61 5.90 10.70
N GLY A 453 -12.61 7.20 11.02
CA GLY A 453 -11.72 7.77 12.02
C GLY A 453 -12.04 7.31 13.44
N LYS A 454 -11.01 7.20 14.28
CA LYS A 454 -11.12 7.15 15.74
C LYS A 454 -11.47 8.56 16.26
N ALA A 455 -11.12 8.87 17.51
CA ALA A 455 -11.16 10.25 17.99
C ALA A 455 -10.15 11.14 17.22
N ASN A 456 -10.54 12.40 16.97
CA ASN A 456 -9.70 13.43 16.34
C ASN A 456 -9.19 13.08 14.91
N ALA A 457 -9.91 12.23 14.18
CA ALA A 457 -9.64 11.96 12.78
C ALA A 457 -10.94 11.77 11.98
N ASN A 458 -10.93 12.17 10.70
CA ASN A 458 -11.95 11.81 9.73
C ASN A 458 -11.32 10.86 8.71
N PHE A 459 -11.95 9.72 8.44
CA PHE A 459 -11.71 9.05 7.17
C PHE A 459 -12.61 9.69 6.12
N VAL A 460 -12.01 10.32 5.11
CA VAL A 460 -12.69 11.19 4.16
C VAL A 460 -13.02 10.43 2.88
N TYR A 461 -14.19 10.74 2.33
CA TYR A 461 -14.74 10.20 1.11
C TYR A 461 -15.14 11.32 0.16
N LEU A 462 -14.78 11.18 -1.11
CA LEU A 462 -15.30 11.99 -2.21
C LEU A 462 -16.59 11.36 -2.73
N LEU A 463 -17.65 12.13 -2.88
CA LEU A 463 -18.86 11.66 -3.56
C LEU A 463 -18.60 11.54 -5.06
N LEU A 464 -19.02 10.41 -5.63
CA LEU A 464 -19.05 10.14 -7.06
C LEU A 464 -20.52 10.22 -7.47
N GLU A 465 -20.88 11.29 -8.18
CA GLU A 465 -22.23 11.53 -8.68
C GLU A 465 -22.68 10.48 -9.72
#